data_AF-A0A9P7BQ32-F1
#
_entry.id   AF-A0A9P7BQ32-F1
#
_cell.length_a   1.000
_cell.length_b   1.000
_cell.length_c   1.000
_cell.angle_alpha   90.00
_cell.angle_beta   90.00
_cell.angle_gamma   90.00
#
_symmetry.space_group_name_H-M   'P 1'
#
loop_
_entity.id
_entity.type
_entity.pdbx_description
1 polymer ?
#
loop_
_entity_poly.entity_id
_entity_poly.type
_entity_poly.pdbx_seq_one_letter_code
_entity_poly.pdbx_strand_id
1 'polypeptide(L)'
;MRRMLAKEGFQMYLLNEFRTSSLCPSCQNGELETFKKVQNPRPYQREKRPIVDRHGLLSTIEDTAKFPLRRLWNRDMAATLNFGYILFSLRANGERPERFCRSKKPLSTGPKRKNIPSSSASTSRPTKRPNNPL
;
A
#
# COMPACT_ATOMS: atom_id res chain seq x y z
N MET A 1 -12.83 -2.16 18.84
CA MET A 1 -12.19 -0.87 19.23
C MET A 1 -12.85 0.35 18.58
N ARG A 2 -12.92 0.47 17.23
CA ARG A 2 -13.51 1.65 16.56
C ARG A 2 -14.90 2.06 17.06
N ARG A 3 -15.85 1.12 17.18
CA ARG A 3 -17.20 1.40 17.69
C ARG A 3 -17.21 1.88 19.14
N MET A 4 -16.30 1.35 19.97
CA MET A 4 -16.16 1.75 21.37
C MET A 4 -15.69 3.21 21.45
N LEU A 5 -14.60 3.55 20.75
CA LEU A 5 -14.06 4.91 20.72
C LEU A 5 -15.06 5.93 20.16
N ALA A 6 -15.82 5.57 19.12
CA ALA A 6 -16.86 6.43 18.59
C ALA A 6 -18.01 6.67 19.60
N LYS A 7 -18.36 5.68 20.43
CA LYS A 7 -19.37 5.84 21.50
C LYS A 7 -18.90 6.80 22.59
N GLU A 8 -17.60 6.77 22.90
CA GLU A 8 -16.97 7.71 23.83
C GLU A 8 -16.74 9.11 23.22
N GLY A 9 -17.28 9.39 22.03
CA GLY A 9 -17.19 10.71 21.40
C GLY A 9 -15.90 10.99 20.63
N PHE A 10 -14.99 10.01 20.48
CA PHE A 10 -13.77 10.21 19.68
C PHE A 10 -14.08 10.20 18.19
N GLN A 11 -13.50 11.16 17.46
CA GLN A 11 -13.60 11.19 16.01
C GLN A 11 -12.63 10.18 15.38
N MET A 12 -13.20 9.21 14.66
CA MET A 12 -12.46 8.07 14.11
C MET A 12 -12.27 8.17 12.61
N TYR A 13 -11.02 8.17 12.17
CA TYR A 13 -10.63 8.17 10.76
C TYR A 13 -9.95 6.86 10.37
N LEU A 14 -10.11 6.45 9.11
CA LEU A 14 -9.36 5.33 8.54
C LEU A 14 -8.25 5.88 7.68
N LEU A 15 -7.00 5.57 8.03
CA LEU A 15 -5.84 5.89 7.22
C LEU A 15 -5.47 4.69 6.35
N ASN A 16 -5.01 4.96 5.13
CA ASN A 16 -4.39 3.94 4.30
C ASN A 16 -3.02 3.56 4.89
N GLU A 17 -2.78 2.28 5.11
CA GLU A 17 -1.57 1.75 5.77
C GLU A 17 -0.45 1.38 4.81
N PHE A 18 -0.57 1.72 3.52
CA PHE A 18 0.43 1.33 2.53
C PHE A 18 1.84 1.78 2.94
N ARG A 19 2.73 0.79 3.09
CA ARG A 19 4.15 0.90 3.46
C ARG A 19 4.47 1.55 4.81
N THR A 20 3.48 1.80 5.68
CA THR A 20 3.74 2.49 6.95
C THR A 20 4.59 1.66 7.91
N SER A 21 4.51 0.33 7.87
CA SER A 21 5.30 -0.57 8.72
C SER A 21 6.63 -1.02 8.10
N SER A 22 6.88 -0.69 6.83
CA SER A 22 8.09 -1.11 6.09
C SER A 22 9.04 0.04 5.77
N LEU A 23 8.67 1.28 6.09
CA LEU A 23 9.50 2.45 5.85
C LEU A 23 10.05 3.00 7.16
N CYS A 24 11.32 3.38 7.16
CA CYS A 24 11.97 3.99 8.31
C CYS A 24 11.36 5.38 8.57
N PRO A 25 10.86 5.68 9.79
CA PRO A 25 10.26 6.97 10.11
C PRO A 25 11.27 8.14 10.13
N SER A 26 12.52 7.88 10.53
CA SER A 26 13.57 8.91 10.60
C SER A 26 14.38 9.05 9.32
N CYS A 27 14.30 8.07 8.42
CA CYS A 27 15.08 8.04 7.20
C CYS A 27 14.24 8.59 6.04
N GLN A 28 14.87 9.34 5.13
CA GLN A 28 14.17 9.91 3.99
C GLN A 28 13.60 8.82 3.07
N ASN A 29 14.43 7.81 2.74
CA ASN A 29 14.09 6.75 1.79
C ASN A 29 14.43 5.33 2.28
N GLY A 30 14.81 5.17 3.56
CA GLY A 30 15.21 3.88 4.12
C GLY A 30 14.05 2.90 4.26
N GLU A 31 14.26 1.66 3.85
CA GLU A 31 13.35 0.54 4.09
C GLU A 31 13.72 -0.19 5.39
N LEU A 32 12.71 -0.78 6.03
CA LEU A 32 12.87 -1.57 7.24
C LEU A 32 12.81 -3.05 6.91
N GLU A 33 13.84 -3.78 7.32
CA GLU A 33 13.98 -5.19 7.03
C GLU A 33 13.92 -6.04 8.30
N THR A 34 13.37 -7.25 8.16
CA THR A 34 13.47 -8.29 9.18
C THR A 34 14.86 -8.91 9.14
N PHE A 35 15.49 -9.02 10.29
CA PHE A 35 16.86 -9.56 10.38
C PHE A 35 17.01 -10.69 11.40
N LYS A 36 16.15 -10.72 12.44
CA LYS A 36 16.28 -11.65 13.54
C LYS A 36 15.46 -12.90 13.29
N LYS A 37 16.13 -14.05 13.26
CA LYS A 37 15.50 -15.37 13.27
C LYS A 37 15.38 -15.90 14.70
N VAL A 38 14.28 -16.58 15.00
CA VAL A 38 14.02 -17.16 16.31
C VAL A 38 13.43 -18.55 16.16
N GLN A 39 13.55 -19.39 17.19
CA GLN A 39 12.80 -20.64 17.24
C GLN A 39 11.31 -20.33 17.15
N ASN A 40 10.56 -21.15 16.43
CA ASN A 40 9.14 -20.96 16.25
C ASN A 40 8.43 -20.97 17.61
N PRO A 41 7.75 -19.87 17.99
CA PRO A 41 7.07 -19.78 19.27
C PRO A 41 5.91 -20.78 19.38
N ARG A 42 5.39 -21.30 18.26
CA ARG A 42 4.32 -22.29 18.20
C ARG A 42 4.92 -23.70 18.26
N PRO A 43 4.86 -24.41 19.41
CA PRO A 43 5.57 -25.68 19.58
C PRO A 43 5.18 -26.74 18.54
N TYR A 44 3.88 -26.84 18.25
CA TYR A 44 3.31 -27.76 17.27
C TYR A 44 3.74 -27.50 15.81
N GLN A 45 4.37 -26.35 15.52
CA GLN A 45 4.89 -26.03 14.19
C GLN A 45 6.41 -26.22 14.08
N ARG A 46 7.10 -26.53 15.18
CA ARG A 46 8.57 -26.60 15.20
C ARG A 46 9.13 -27.73 14.34
N GLU A 47 8.41 -28.83 14.21
CA GLU A 47 8.83 -29.94 13.35
C GLU A 47 8.90 -29.51 11.87
N LYS A 48 7.88 -28.80 11.38
CA LYS A 48 7.80 -28.35 9.98
C LYS A 48 8.53 -27.03 9.70
N ARG A 49 8.51 -26.11 10.67
CA ARG A 49 9.07 -24.76 10.59
C ARG A 49 9.76 -24.42 11.92
N PRO A 50 10.97 -24.95 12.18
CA PRO A 50 11.66 -24.78 13.46
C PRO A 50 12.11 -23.36 13.73
N ILE A 51 12.49 -22.62 12.68
CA ILE A 51 13.02 -21.26 12.74
C ILE A 51 12.12 -20.35 11.91
N VAL A 52 11.76 -19.19 12.47
CA VAL A 52 10.91 -18.18 11.83
C VAL A 52 11.52 -16.79 12.01
N ASP A 53 11.19 -15.88 11.10
CA ASP A 53 11.59 -14.48 11.23
C ASP A 53 10.78 -13.78 12.33
N ARG A 54 11.47 -12.98 13.14
CA ARG A 54 10.83 -12.10 14.13
C ARG A 54 10.37 -10.82 13.44
N HIS A 55 9.13 -10.81 12.96
CA HIS A 55 8.58 -9.68 12.20
C HIS A 55 8.40 -8.38 12.99
N GLY A 56 8.28 -8.44 14.32
CA GLY A 56 8.05 -7.24 15.15
C GLY A 56 9.28 -6.36 15.37
N LEU A 57 10.50 -6.89 15.12
CA LEU A 57 11.75 -6.16 15.29
C LEU A 57 12.43 -6.01 13.93
N LEU A 58 12.56 -4.76 13.49
CA LEU A 58 13.10 -4.38 12.19
C LEU A 58 14.39 -3.60 12.34
N SER A 59 15.10 -3.49 11.24
CA SER A 59 16.33 -2.73 11.15
C SER A 59 16.45 -1.94 9.87
N THR A 60 17.17 -0.85 9.93
CA THR A 60 17.69 -0.12 8.77
C THR A 60 19.18 0.13 8.97
N ILE A 61 19.90 0.26 7.87
CA ILE A 61 21.26 0.80 7.88
C ILE A 61 21.11 2.31 7.69
N GLU A 62 21.79 3.08 8.53
CA GLU A 62 21.92 4.52 8.35
C GLU A 62 23.32 4.82 7.80
N ASP A 63 23.39 5.45 6.63
CA ASP A 63 24.64 5.82 5.95
C ASP A 63 25.27 7.12 6.51
N THR A 64 24.82 7.56 7.68
CA THR A 64 25.12 8.88 8.25
C THR A 64 26.48 8.97 8.95
N ALA A 65 27.28 7.90 8.99
CA ALA A 65 28.58 7.90 9.64
C ALA A 65 29.62 7.04 8.90
N LYS A 66 30.91 7.29 9.18
CA LYS A 66 32.09 6.53 8.70
C LYS A 66 31.99 5.00 8.87
N PHE A 67 31.02 4.51 9.65
CA PHE A 67 30.67 3.10 9.79
C PHE A 67 29.15 2.94 9.72
N PRO A 68 28.65 1.91 9.02
CA PRO A 68 27.21 1.66 8.91
C PRO A 68 26.64 1.33 10.29
N LEU A 69 25.78 2.21 10.80
CA LEU A 69 25.07 1.98 12.05
C LEU A 69 23.73 1.33 11.77
N ARG A 70 23.46 0.24 12.49
CA ARG A 70 22.22 -0.52 12.39
C ARG A 70 21.21 0.00 13.39
N ARG A 71 20.24 0.79 12.92
CA ARG A 71 19.15 1.27 13.76
C ARG A 71 18.05 0.23 13.86
N LEU A 72 17.50 0.06 15.05
CA LEU A 72 16.43 -0.89 15.34
C LEU A 72 15.10 -0.18 15.50
N TRP A 73 14.05 -0.80 14.97
CA TRP A 73 12.68 -0.31 15.04
C TRP A 73 11.74 -1.42 15.49
N ASN A 74 10.88 -1.13 16.47
CA ASN A 74 9.67 -1.92 16.64
C ASN A 74 8.73 -1.59 15.48
N ARG A 75 8.16 -2.63 14.84
CA ARG A 75 7.32 -2.48 13.64
C ARG A 75 6.09 -1.61 13.88
N ASP A 76 5.43 -1.77 15.03
CA ASP A 76 4.22 -1.02 15.38
C ASP A 76 4.54 0.44 15.71
N MET A 77 5.66 0.68 16.40
CA MET A 77 6.20 2.03 16.61
C MET A 77 6.50 2.73 15.29
N ALA A 78 7.15 2.03 14.35
CA ALA A 78 7.45 2.59 13.03
C ALA A 78 6.17 2.94 12.26
N ALA A 79 5.18 2.04 12.25
CA ALA A 79 3.88 2.29 11.64
C ALA A 79 3.17 3.51 12.25
N THR A 80 3.18 3.61 13.58
CA THR A 80 2.52 4.70 14.32
C THR A 80 3.15 6.05 14.02
N LEU A 81 4.48 6.14 14.01
CA LEU A 81 5.19 7.37 13.64
C LEU A 81 4.90 7.78 12.20
N ASN A 82 4.87 6.82 11.27
CA ASN A 82 4.54 7.08 9.88
C ASN A 82 3.07 7.52 9.69
N PHE A 83 2.12 7.00 10.49
CA PHE A 83 0.75 7.51 10.52
C PHE A 83 0.70 8.96 10.97
N GLY A 84 1.46 9.31 12.01
CA GLY A 84 1.60 10.70 12.47
C GLY A 84 2.10 11.61 11.35
N TYR A 85 3.16 11.21 10.65
CA TYR A 85 3.70 11.97 9.52
C TYR A 85 2.68 12.17 8.39
N ILE A 86 1.97 11.11 7.99
CA ILE A 86 0.87 11.22 7.01
C ILE A 86 -0.21 12.21 7.48
N LEU A 87 -0.62 12.13 8.74
CA LEU A 87 -1.65 13.01 9.29
C LEU A 87 -1.18 14.47 9.30
N PHE A 88 0.07 14.73 9.67
CA PHE A 88 0.64 16.09 9.65
C PHE A 88 0.71 16.65 8.23
N SER A 89 1.13 15.85 7.25
CA SER A 89 1.15 16.28 5.84
C SER A 89 -0.26 16.57 5.30
N LEU A 90 -1.25 15.75 5.66
CA LEU A 90 -2.64 16.00 5.28
C LEU A 90 -3.18 17.30 5.90
N ARG A 91 -2.78 17.63 7.13
CA ARG A 91 -3.20 18.88 7.79
C ARG A 91 -2.49 20.11 7.21
N ALA A 92 -1.20 19.98 6.88
CA ALA A 92 -0.41 21.09 6.36
C ALA A 92 -0.72 21.39 4.89
N ASN A 93 -0.77 20.36 4.06
CA ASN A 93 -0.78 20.49 2.59
C ASN A 93 -2.02 19.87 1.93
N GLY A 94 -2.90 19.20 2.70
CA GLY A 94 -4.04 18.45 2.13
C GLY A 94 -3.65 17.14 1.44
N GLU A 95 -2.36 16.79 1.41
CA GLU A 95 -1.84 15.70 0.60
C GLU A 95 -1.11 14.63 1.42
N ARG A 96 -1.18 13.40 0.93
CA ARG A 96 -0.43 12.27 1.49
C ARG A 96 0.97 12.24 0.88
N PRO A 97 2.04 12.07 1.68
CA PRO A 97 3.39 12.01 1.15
C PRO A 97 3.57 10.85 0.16
N GLU A 98 4.28 11.12 -0.94
CA GLU A 98 4.41 10.22 -2.08
C GLU A 98 4.96 8.84 -1.70
N ARG A 99 5.92 8.78 -0.76
CA ARG A 99 6.52 7.51 -0.29
C ARG A 99 5.49 6.54 0.31
N PHE A 100 4.33 7.04 0.74
CA PHE A 100 3.23 6.25 1.28
C PHE A 100 2.06 6.07 0.30
N CYS A 101 2.23 6.50 -0.96
CA CYS A 101 1.27 6.32 -2.04
C CYS A 101 1.62 5.08 -2.86
N ARG A 102 0.60 4.40 -3.41
CA ARG A 102 0.82 3.32 -4.38
C ARG A 102 1.25 3.96 -5.70
N SER A 103 2.18 3.33 -6.42
CA SER A 103 2.53 3.77 -7.77
C SER A 103 1.26 3.81 -8.62
N LYS A 104 1.02 4.96 -9.27
CA LYS A 104 -0.04 5.07 -10.27
C LYS A 104 0.43 4.25 -11.47
N LYS A 105 -0.26 3.17 -11.83
CA LYS A 105 -0.08 2.59 -13.16
C LYS A 105 -0.36 3.74 -14.15
N PRO A 106 0.50 3.97 -15.16
CA PRO A 106 0.15 4.92 -16.20
C PRO A 106 -1.21 4.47 -16.77
N LEU A 107 -2.14 5.42 -16.85
CA LEU A 107 -3.41 5.20 -17.52
C LEU A 107 -3.04 4.69 -18.92
N SER A 108 -3.39 3.45 -19.24
CA SER A 108 -3.18 2.93 -20.59
C SER A 108 -3.87 3.90 -21.54
N THR A 109 -3.09 4.69 -22.26
CA THR A 109 -3.57 5.41 -23.43
C THR A 109 -3.82 4.33 -24.46
N GLY A 110 -5.03 3.77 -24.43
CA GLY A 110 -5.51 2.91 -25.50
C GLY A 110 -5.30 3.63 -26.84
N PRO A 111 -4.96 2.91 -27.91
CA PRO A 111 -4.63 3.53 -29.19
C PRO A 111 -5.77 4.44 -29.63
N LYS A 112 -5.44 5.72 -29.89
CA LYS A 112 -6.37 6.68 -30.50
C LYS A 112 -6.97 6.04 -31.74
N ARG A 113 -8.29 5.76 -31.71
CA ARG A 113 -9.04 5.39 -32.91
C ARG A 113 -8.79 6.50 -33.94
N LYS A 114 -8.11 6.16 -35.04
CA LYS A 114 -7.99 7.04 -36.20
C LYS A 114 -9.41 7.30 -36.70
N ASN A 115 -9.79 8.58 -36.74
CA ASN A 115 -11.02 9.00 -37.42
C ASN A 115 -10.87 8.67 -38.90
N ILE A 116 -11.68 7.72 -39.39
CA ILE A 116 -11.83 7.43 -40.81
C ILE A 116 -12.82 8.48 -41.36
N PRO A 117 -12.50 9.20 -42.46
CA PRO A 117 -13.45 10.13 -43.06
C PRO A 117 -14.60 9.36 -43.71
N SER A 118 -15.81 9.82 -43.45
CA SER A 118 -17.06 9.32 -44.02
C SER A 118 -17.16 9.63 -45.52
N SER A 119 -17.14 8.59 -46.36
CA SER A 119 -17.62 8.66 -47.75
C SER A 119 -18.99 8.00 -47.88
N SER A 120 -19.98 8.86 -48.11
CA SER A 120 -21.25 8.73 -48.82
C SER A 120 -21.80 7.37 -49.28
N ALA A 121 -23.10 7.18 -48.98
CA ALA A 121 -24.17 6.52 -49.74
C ALA A 121 -23.99 5.00 -50.07
N SER A 122 -24.94 4.10 -49.86
CA SER A 122 -26.33 4.11 -50.34
C SER A 122 -27.09 2.87 -49.82
N THR A 123 -28.42 2.98 -49.68
CA THR A 123 -29.47 1.95 -49.88
C THR A 123 -29.57 0.68 -49.00
N SER A 124 -30.54 0.74 -48.08
CA SER A 124 -31.67 -0.20 -47.83
C SER A 124 -31.49 -1.73 -47.89
N ARG A 125 -31.83 -2.44 -46.79
CA ARG A 125 -33.05 -3.28 -46.67
C ARG A 125 -33.21 -3.84 -45.23
N PRO A 126 -34.42 -3.93 -44.65
CA PRO A 126 -34.64 -4.54 -43.34
C PRO A 126 -34.96 -6.04 -43.48
N THR A 127 -34.23 -6.89 -42.76
CA THR A 127 -34.58 -8.31 -42.60
C THR A 127 -34.98 -8.62 -41.15
N LYS A 128 -36.16 -9.21 -41.05
CA LYS A 128 -36.91 -9.55 -39.84
C LYS A 128 -36.13 -10.49 -38.91
N ARG A 129 -36.21 -10.24 -37.60
CA ARG A 129 -35.86 -11.23 -36.56
C ARG A 129 -36.95 -12.31 -36.50
N PRO A 130 -36.61 -13.60 -36.54
CA PRO A 130 -37.48 -14.62 -35.97
C PRO A 130 -37.23 -14.65 -34.46
N ASN A 131 -38.23 -14.22 -33.69
CA ASN A 131 -38.42 -14.69 -32.32
C ASN A 131 -38.69 -16.19 -32.38
N ASN A 132 -38.16 -16.96 -31.44
CA ASN A 132 -38.85 -18.13 -30.93
C ASN A 132 -38.34 -18.50 -29.53
N PRO A 133 -39.19 -19.19 -28.74
CA PRO A 133 -39.37 -18.89 -27.33
C PRO A 133 -38.95 -20.04 -26.39
N LEU A 134 -38.83 -19.64 -25.11
CA LEU A 134 -38.84 -20.40 -23.86
C LEU A 134 -37.74 -21.45 -23.65
#